data_AF-A0A7K3YHE5-F1
#
_entry.id   AF-A0A7K3YHE5-F1
#
_cell.length_a   1.000
_cell.length_b   1.000
_cell.length_c   1.000
_cell.angle_alpha   90.00
_cell.angle_beta   90.00
_cell.angle_gamma   90.00
#
_symmetry.space_group_name_H-M   'P 1'
#
loop_
_entity.id
_entity.type
_entity.pdbx_description
1 polymer ?
#
loop_
_entity_poly.entity_id
_entity_poly.type
_entity_poly.pdbx_seq_one_letter_code
_entity_poly.pdbx_strand_id
1 'polypeptide(L)' 'GVMMNIPQMVRELHSEIVGGGVSGGGHLVVGSIKFVEGMRDTVIESLIKKIGEAPI' A
#
# COMPACT_ATOMS: atom_id res chain seq x y z
N GLY A 1 -16.04 -3.10 12.68
CA GLY A 1 -15.84 -2.72 11.27
C GLY A 1 -14.36 -2.54 11.08
N VAL A 2 -13.77 -3.16 10.06
CA VAL A 2 -12.32 -3.16 9.86
C VAL A 2 -11.87 -1.74 9.47
N MET A 3 -11.09 -1.12 10.33
CA MET A 3 -10.49 0.19 10.07
C MET A 3 -9.16 0.00 9.33
N MET A 4 -9.25 -0.33 8.05
CA MET A 4 -8.12 -0.11 7.14
C MET A 4 -8.08 1.38 6.79
N ASN A 5 -6.90 1.94 6.64
CA ASN A 5 -6.71 3.30 6.13
C ASN A 5 -5.87 3.21 4.87
N ILE A 6 -6.46 2.72 3.77
CA ILE A 6 -5.75 2.52 2.50
C ILE A 6 -5.01 3.79 2.03
N PRO A 7 -5.59 5.01 2.09
CA PRO A 7 -4.85 6.22 1.72
C PRO A 7 -3.59 6.49 2.55
N GLN A 8 -3.59 6.08 3.83
CA GLN A 8 -2.39 6.16 4.66
C GLN A 8 -1.38 5.09 4.24
N MET A 9 -1.79 3.82 4.10
CA MET A 9 -0.90 2.73 3.68
C MET A 9 -0.21 3.02 2.35
N VAL A 10 -0.91 3.58 1.37
CA VAL A 10 -0.33 3.96 0.07
C VAL A 10 0.72 5.07 0.22
N ARG A 11 0.49 6.06 1.11
CA ARG A 11 1.46 7.14 1.39
C ARG A 11 2.72 6.61 2.07
N GLU A 12 2.55 5.67 2.99
CA GLU A 12 3.68 4.99 3.63
C GLU A 12 4.49 4.18 2.63
N LEU A 13 3.82 3.36 1.79
CA LEU A 13 4.49 2.60 0.73
C LEU A 13 5.25 3.48 -0.25
N HIS A 14 4.70 4.64 -0.62
CA HIS A 14 5.40 5.62 -1.45
C HIS A 14 6.67 6.17 -0.79
N SER A 15 6.62 6.40 0.52
CA SER A 15 7.75 6.96 1.28
C SER A 15 8.83 5.93 1.56
N GLU A 16 8.44 4.67 1.80
CA GLU A 16 9.34 3.57 2.15
C GLU A 16 10.01 2.95 0.91
N ILE A 17 9.31 2.87 -0.22
CA ILE A 17 9.80 2.21 -1.44
C ILE A 17 10.29 3.26 -2.44
N VAL A 18 11.49 3.78 -2.20
CA VAL A 18 12.16 4.74 -3.09
C VAL A 18 12.34 4.12 -4.48
N GLY A 19 11.92 4.84 -5.53
CA GLY A 19 11.93 4.33 -6.90
C GLY A 19 10.80 3.36 -7.24
N GLY A 20 9.93 3.01 -6.28
CA GLY A 20 8.76 2.14 -6.47
C GLY A 20 7.67 2.71 -7.38
N GLY A 21 7.68 4.03 -7.60
CA GLY A 21 6.61 4.73 -8.34
C GLY A 21 5.22 4.49 -7.75
N VAL A 22 5.14 4.19 -6.45
CA VAL A 22 3.89 3.83 -5.79
C VAL A 22 2.98 5.05 -5.81
N SER A 23 1.78 4.88 -6.37
CA SER A 23 0.75 5.92 -6.41
C SER A 23 -0.62 5.24 -6.37
N GLY A 24 -1.65 5.97 -5.98
CA GLY A 24 -2.99 5.40 -5.86
C GLY A 24 -3.78 6.02 -4.74
N GLY A 25 -4.86 5.35 -4.37
CA GLY A 25 -5.79 5.84 -3.36
C GLY A 25 -7.05 5.02 -3.32
N GLY A 26 -8.00 5.47 -2.51
CA GLY A 26 -9.23 4.75 -2.23
C GLY A 26 -9.96 5.37 -1.05
N HIS A 27 -10.89 4.61 -0.49
CA HIS A 27 -11.51 4.89 0.81
C HIS A 27 -10.87 3.99 1.87
N LEU A 28 -11.39 4.07 3.10
CA LEU A 28 -10.85 3.35 4.25
C LEU A 28 -10.61 1.84 3.95
N VAL A 29 -11.53 1.15 3.28
CA VAL A 29 -11.44 -0.31 3.11
C VAL A 29 -11.19 -0.80 1.68
N VAL A 30 -11.15 0.10 0.69
CA VAL A 30 -11.03 -0.29 -0.73
C VAL A 30 -10.27 0.77 -1.50
N GLY A 31 -9.39 0.34 -2.40
CA GLY A 31 -8.63 1.24 -3.24
C GLY A 31 -7.92 0.54 -4.39
N SER A 32 -7.12 1.32 -5.10
CA SER A 32 -6.24 0.86 -6.17
C SER A 32 -4.86 1.49 -6.00
N ILE A 33 -3.84 0.76 -6.41
CA ILE A 33 -2.45 1.16 -6.34
C ILE A 33 -1.79 0.83 -7.68
N LYS A 34 -0.91 1.72 -8.12
CA LYS A 34 0.00 1.56 -9.25
C LYS A 34 1.43 1.64 -8.74
N PHE A 35 2.33 0.95 -9.42
CA PHE A 35 3.76 0.92 -9.14
C PHE A 35 4.50 0.60 -10.44
N VAL A 36 5.81 0.87 -10.46
CA VAL A 36 6.64 0.46 -11.60
C VAL A 36 6.77 -1.06 -11.63
N GLU A 37 6.71 -1.66 -12.82
CA GLU A 37 6.60 -3.11 -13.00
C GLU A 37 7.73 -3.89 -12.31
N GLY A 38 8.98 -3.42 -12.41
CA GLY A 38 10.14 -4.06 -11.77
C GLY A 38 10.14 -4.04 -10.24
N MET A 39 9.20 -3.32 -9.62
CA MET A 39 9.07 -3.22 -8.16
C MET A 39 7.87 -4.01 -7.63
N ARG A 40 7.22 -4.81 -8.49
CA ARG A 40 6.02 -5.57 -8.13
C ARG A 40 6.19 -6.38 -6.85
N ASP A 41 7.22 -7.22 -6.78
CA ASP A 41 7.38 -8.14 -5.64
C ASP A 41 7.61 -7.35 -4.35
N THR A 42 8.51 -6.37 -4.37
CA THR A 42 8.77 -5.47 -3.22
C THR A 42 7.52 -4.73 -2.75
N VAL A 43 6.72 -4.20 -3.68
CA VAL A 43 5.52 -3.43 -3.35
C VAL A 43 4.41 -4.32 -2.80
N ILE A 44 4.21 -5.51 -3.40
CA ILE A 44 3.18 -6.45 -2.95
C ILE A 44 3.54 -7.08 -1.60
N GLU A 45 4.80 -7.46 -1.37
CA GLU A 45 5.26 -7.98 -0.07
C GLU A 45 5.06 -6.96 1.05
N SER A 46 5.45 -5.69 0.82
CA SER A 46 5.27 -4.63 1.81
C SER A 46 3.78 -4.35 2.09
N LEU A 47 2.94 -4.35 1.04
CA LEU A 47 1.50 -4.20 1.19
C LEU A 47 0.87 -5.33 2.01
N ILE A 48 1.22 -6.59 1.73
CA ILE A 48 0.75 -7.76 2.50
C ILE A 48 1.14 -7.62 3.97
N LYS A 49 2.40 -7.24 4.24
CA LYS A 49 2.89 -7.04 5.61
C LYS A 49 2.08 -5.97 6.35
N LYS A 50 1.90 -4.79 5.75
CA LYS A 50 1.13 -3.69 6.36
C LYS A 50 -0.33 -4.06 6.61
N ILE A 51 -0.94 -4.81 5.69
CA ILE A 51 -2.29 -5.34 5.86
C ILE A 51 -2.36 -6.36 7.01
N GLY A 52 -1.37 -7.24 7.13
CA GLY A 52 -1.29 -8.24 8.20
C GLY A 52 -1.02 -7.64 9.59
N GLU A 53 -0.37 -6.48 9.66
CA GLU A 53 -0.12 -5.73 10.90
C GLU A 53 -1.29 -4.80 11.28
N ALA A 54 -2.26 -4.59 10.38
CA ALA A 54 -3.39 -3.72 10.64
C ALA A 54 -4.35 -4.31 11.69
N PRO A 55 -4.86 -3.50 12.63
CA PRO A 55 -5.85 -3.96 13.62
C PRO A 55 -7.18 -4.34 12.95
N ILE A 56 -7.82 -5.39 13.47
CA ILE A 56 -9.11 -5.96 13.00
C ILE A 56 -10.30 -5.18 13.59
#